data_AF-A0A9E2GVD9-F1
#
_entry.id   AF-A0A9E2GVD9-F1
#
_cell.length_a   1.000
_cell.length_b   1.000
_cell.length_c   1.000
_cell.angle_alpha   90.00
_cell.angle_beta   90.00
_cell.angle_gamma   90.00
#
_symmetry.space_group_name_H-M   'P 1'
#
loop_
_entity.id
_entity.type
_entity.pdbx_description
1 polymer ?
#
loop_
_entity_poly.entity_id
_entity_poly.type
_entity_poly.pdbx_seq_one_letter_code
_entity_poly.pdbx_strand_id
1 'polypeptide(L)' 'DNYHIVVYNAYGELVWEDDAVPGVSSGDVVVPYAGPELVPGMYYQFRAWSMRNGGAISTTEDLLGVFYTEPLVQ' A
#
# COMPACT_ATOMS: atom_id res chain seq x y z
N ASP A 1 6.70 -16.20 3.49
CA ASP A 1 5.38 -15.56 3.33
C ASP A 1 5.54 -14.10 3.70
N ASN A 2 5.28 -13.22 2.75
CA ASN A 2 5.48 -11.78 2.85
C ASN A 2 4.26 -11.09 2.24
N TYR A 3 4.20 -9.77 2.36
CA TYR A 3 3.26 -8.97 1.61
C TYR A 3 4.00 -8.15 0.58
N HIS A 4 3.33 -7.89 -0.54
CA HIS A 4 3.73 -6.92 -1.52
C HIS A 4 2.69 -5.82 -1.52
N ILE A 5 3.10 -4.58 -1.27
CA ILE A 5 2.25 -3.40 -1.31
C ILE A 5 2.69 -2.45 -2.41
N VAL A 6 1.72 -1.86 -3.10
CA VAL A 6 1.92 -0.77 -4.06
C VAL A 6 0.97 0.38 -3.72
N VAL A 7 1.39 1.60 -4.00
CA VAL A 7 0.58 2.81 -3.85
C VAL A 7 0.58 3.58 -5.16
N TYR A 8 -0.62 3.94 -5.60
CA TYR A 8 -0.88 4.76 -6.77
C TYR A 8 -1.45 6.12 -6.36
N ASN A 9 -1.13 7.16 -7.12
CA ASN A 9 -1.80 8.45 -6.99
C ASN A 9 -3.19 8.44 -7.68
N ALA A 10 -3.93 9.54 -7.55
CA ALA A 10 -5.25 9.71 -8.17
C ALA A 10 -5.26 9.59 -9.70
N TYR A 11 -4.11 9.72 -10.37
CA TYR A 11 -3.95 9.54 -11.81
C TYR A 11 -3.67 8.08 -12.20
N GLY A 12 -3.54 7.18 -11.23
CA GLY A 12 -3.19 5.77 -11.44
C GLY A 12 -1.69 5.53 -11.63
N GLU A 13 -0.84 6.50 -11.29
CA GLU A 13 0.61 6.38 -11.40
C GLU A 13 1.19 5.78 -10.13
N LEU A 14 2.11 4.81 -10.26
CA LEU A 14 2.78 4.17 -9.14
C LEU A 14 3.70 5.20 -8.45
N VAL A 15 3.45 5.46 -7.17
CA VAL A 15 4.27 6.38 -6.35
C VAL A 15 5.17 5.65 -5.37
N TRP A 16 4.79 4.45 -4.94
CA TRP A 16 5.57 3.66 -4.00
C TRP A 16 5.25 2.17 -4.11
N GLU A 17 6.25 1.33 -3.86
CA GLU A 17 6.18 -0.12 -3.87
C GLU A 17 7.11 -0.67 -2.79
N ASP A 18 6.66 -1.72 -2.10
CA ASP A 18 7.47 -2.51 -1.17
C ASP A 18 7.05 -3.99 -1.26
N ASP A 19 7.94 -4.83 -1.79
CA ASP A 19 7.77 -6.27 -1.93
C ASP A 19 8.33 -7.07 -0.74
N ALA A 20 8.99 -6.38 0.21
CA ALA A 20 9.69 -6.98 1.35
C ALA A 20 8.91 -6.86 2.67
N VAL A 21 7.63 -6.47 2.64
CA VAL A 21 6.81 -6.33 3.83
C VAL A 21 6.71 -7.68 4.55
N PRO A 22 7.16 -7.79 5.82
CA PRO A 22 7.14 -9.05 6.53
C PRO A 22 5.70 -9.51 6.79
N GLY A 23 5.44 -10.80 6.56
CA GLY A 23 4.17 -11.41 6.94
C GLY A 23 4.04 -11.54 8.45
N VAL A 24 2.82 -11.40 8.98
CA VAL A 24 2.51 -11.69 10.39
C VAL A 24 1.68 -12.97 10.48
N SER A 25 1.95 -13.78 11.50
CA SER A 25 1.22 -15.02 11.75
C SER A 25 -0.22 -14.78 12.23
N SER A 26 -0.47 -13.61 12.84
CA SER A 26 -1.76 -13.17 13.36
C SER A 26 -1.72 -11.67 13.67
N GLY A 27 -2.84 -10.97 13.47
CA GLY A 27 -2.98 -9.53 13.76
C GLY A 27 -2.87 -8.64 12.53
N ASP A 28 -2.92 -7.32 12.76
CA ASP A 28 -2.85 -6.31 11.70
C ASP A 28 -1.39 -6.07 11.26
N VAL A 29 -1.17 -5.94 9.96
CA VAL A 29 0.12 -5.52 9.39
C VAL A 29 0.09 -4.01 9.21
N VAL A 30 1.03 -3.31 9.84
CA VAL A 30 1.20 -1.87 9.68
C VAL A 30 2.46 -1.61 8.89
N VAL A 31 2.33 -0.91 7.77
CA VAL A 31 3.47 -0.55 6.92
C VAL A 31 3.59 0.97 6.87
N PRO A 32 4.68 1.56 7.40
CA PRO A 32 4.91 2.99 7.26
C PRO A 32 5.18 3.32 5.79
N TYR A 33 4.44 4.27 5.24
CA TYR A 33 4.70 4.76 3.89
C TYR A 33 6.09 5.40 3.83
N ALA A 34 6.95 4.87 2.97
CA ALA A 34 8.33 5.30 2.78
C ALA A 34 8.60 5.86 1.37
N GLY A 35 7.54 6.19 0.63
CA GLY A 35 7.63 6.76 -0.70
C GLY A 35 7.88 8.27 -0.70
N PRO A 36 7.83 8.91 -1.88
CA PRO A 36 7.92 10.36 -2.04
C PRO A 36 6.86 11.11 -1.24
N GLU A 37 7.13 12.37 -0.88
CA GLU A 37 6.20 13.22 -0.14
C GLU A 37 4.82 13.24 -0.80
N LEU A 38 3.79 12.93 0.00
CA LEU A 38 2.41 12.90 -0.45
C LEU A 38 1.93 14.33 -0.67
N VAL A 39 1.20 14.55 -1.76
CA VAL A 39 0.68 15.87 -2.12
C VAL A 39 -0.56 16.15 -1.26
N PRO A 40 -0.58 17.26 -0.49
CA PRO A 40 -1.73 17.64 0.31
C PRO A 40 -2.98 17.82 -0.55
N GLY A 41 -4.11 17.32 -0.08
CA GLY A 41 -5.39 17.39 -0.79
C GLY A 41 -5.60 16.31 -1.86
N MET A 42 -4.71 15.32 -1.97
CA MET A 42 -4.81 14.24 -2.95
C MET A 42 -5.31 12.92 -2.36
N TYR A 43 -5.93 12.11 -3.23
CA TYR A 43 -6.27 10.72 -2.95
C TYR A 43 -5.21 9.78 -3.49
N TYR A 44 -4.97 8.71 -2.74
CA TYR A 44 -4.04 7.64 -3.09
C TYR A 44 -4.72 6.30 -2.90
N GLN A 45 -4.47 5.37 -3.81
CA GLN A 45 -4.93 3.99 -3.72
C GLN A 45 -3.77 3.09 -3.38
N PHE A 46 -3.89 2.28 -2.33
CA PHE A 46 -2.95 1.18 -2.12
C PHE A 46 -3.56 -0.15 -2.55
N ARG A 47 -2.69 -1.08 -2.94
CA ARG A 47 -3.04 -2.49 -3.19
C ARG A 47 -2.02 -3.36 -2.49
N ALA A 48 -2.48 -4.46 -1.90
CA ALA A 48 -1.59 -5.41 -1.25
C ALA A 48 -1.90 -6.86 -1.64
N TRP A 49 -0.85 -7.65 -1.75
CA TRP A 49 -0.89 -9.07 -2.06
C TRP A 49 -0.16 -9.88 -1.00
N SER A 50 -0.76 -10.98 -0.57
CA SER A 50 -0.05 -11.98 0.22
C SER A 50 0.77 -12.87 -0.70
N MET A 51 2.07 -12.93 -0.44
CA MET A 51 3.06 -13.64 -1.23
C MET A 51 3.53 -14.87 -0.45
N ARG A 52 3.57 -16.04 -1.11
CA ARG A 52 4.12 -17.27 -0.53
C ARG A 52 4.84 -18.07 -1.60
N ASN A 53 6.05 -18.52 -1.26
CA ASN A 53 7.00 -19.15 -2.19
C ASN A 53 7.25 -18.34 -3.49
N GLY A 54 7.21 -17.00 -3.43
CA GLY A 54 7.46 -16.12 -4.58
C GLY A 54 6.27 -15.95 -5.54
N GLY A 55 5.13 -16.59 -5.26
CA GLY A 55 3.88 -16.37 -5.98
C GLY A 55 2.86 -15.62 -5.12
N ALA A 56 2.02 -14.80 -5.75
CA ALA A 56 0.86 -14.23 -5.08
C ALA A 56 -0.16 -15.34 -4.79
N ILE A 57 -0.54 -15.49 -3.53
CA ILE A 57 -1.46 -16.56 -3.07
C ILE A 57 -2.85 -16.01 -2.78
N SER A 58 -2.96 -14.70 -2.56
CA SER A 58 -4.23 -14.00 -2.50
C SER A 58 -4.13 -12.69 -3.27
N THR A 59 -4.93 -12.54 -4.33
CA THR A 59 -5.26 -11.25 -4.95
C THR A 59 -6.51 -10.73 -4.27
N THR A 60 -6.33 -10.12 -3.11
CA THR A 60 -7.43 -9.58 -2.33
C THR A 60 -7.99 -8.34 -3.02
N GLU A 61 -9.16 -8.49 -3.63
CA GLU A 61 -10.14 -7.40 -3.70
C GLU A 61 -10.43 -6.83 -2.29
N ASP A 62 -10.12 -7.55 -1.20
CA ASP A 62 -10.28 -7.11 0.21
C ASP A 62 -9.27 -6.05 0.70
N LEU A 63 -8.13 -5.84 0.02
CA LEU A 63 -7.08 -4.89 0.47
C LEU A 63 -6.93 -3.69 -0.48
N LEU A 64 -7.99 -3.36 -1.21
CA LEU A 64 -8.10 -2.13 -1.98
C LEU A 64 -8.57 -1.02 -1.04
N GLY A 65 -7.64 -0.18 -0.60
CA GLY A 65 -7.96 0.99 0.21
C GLY A 65 -7.59 2.27 -0.50
N VAL A 66 -8.38 3.31 -0.27
CA VAL A 66 -8.04 4.68 -0.65
C VAL A 66 -7.78 5.46 0.63
N PHE A 67 -6.71 6.23 0.66
CA PHE A 67 -6.45 7.19 1.72
C PHE A 67 -6.32 8.60 1.16
N TYR A 68 -6.64 9.58 2.00
CA TYR A 68 -6.57 10.99 1.66
C TYR A 68 -5.45 11.65 2.44
N THR A 69 -4.59 12.39 1.75
CA THR A 69 -3.60 13.23 2.42
C THR A 69 -4.26 14.56 2.74
N GLU A 70 -4.37 14.88 4.03
CA GLU A 70 -5.00 16.11 4.48
C GLU A 70 -4.32 17.34 3.85
N PRO A 71 -5.10 18.37 3.46
CA PRO A 71 -4.54 19.59 2.93
C PRO A 71 -3.73 20.27 4.03
N LEU A 72 -2.62 20.92 3.67
CA LEU A 72 -1.89 21.78 4.60
C LEU A 72 -2.85 22.89 5.04
N VAL A 73 -3.29 22.83 6.30
CA VAL A 73 -4.05 23.92 6.91
C VAL A 73 -3.06 25.02 7.21
N GLN A 74 -3.18 26.13 6.50
CA GLN A 74 -2.30 27.29 6.64
C GLN A 74 -2.67 28.14 7.85
#